data_AF-A0A218W2E2-F1
#
_entry.id   AF-A0A218W2E2-F1
#
_cell.length_a   1.000
_cell.length_b   1.000
_cell.length_c   1.000
_cell.angle_alpha   90.00
_cell.angle_beta   90.00
_cell.angle_gamma   90.00
#
_symmetry.space_group_name_H-M   'P 1'
#
loop_
_entity.id
_entity.type
_entity.pdbx_description
1 polymer ?
#
loop_
_entity_poly.entity_id
_entity_poly.type
_entity_poly.pdbx_seq_one_letter_code
_entity_poly.pdbx_strand_id
1 'polypeptide(L)' 'MPYLVNEGGNPSSDCCNGVRKLQSLTPSTGERRAACQCMKQEAGKVHNIKPGSASNLPGKCGVQVPVPIRGDVDCNS' A
#
# COMPACT_ATOMS: atom_id res chain seq x y z
N MET A 1 -7.63 9.73 -2.08
CA MET A 1 -6.20 9.35 -2.08
C MET A 1 -5.24 10.54 -1.91
N PRO A 2 -5.53 11.61 -1.14
CA PRO A 2 -4.62 12.76 -1.10
C PRO A 2 -3.24 12.42 -0.51
N TYR A 3 -3.18 11.50 0.47
CA TYR A 3 -1.94 11.15 1.14
C TYR A 3 -0.86 10.54 0.22
N LEU A 4 -1.26 9.73 -0.78
CA LEU A 4 -0.29 9.05 -1.66
C LEU A 4 0.29 9.97 -2.74
N VAL A 5 -0.38 11.08 -3.06
CA VAL A 5 0.03 12.02 -4.12
C VAL A 5 0.55 13.34 -3.57
N ASN A 6 0.25 13.68 -2.32
CA ASN A 6 0.79 14.83 -1.63
C ASN A 6 2.04 14.44 -0.83
N GLU A 7 2.99 15.36 -0.72
CA GLU A 7 4.09 15.23 0.23
C GLU A 7 3.62 15.69 1.61
N GLY A 8 3.74 14.79 2.60
CA GLY A 8 3.39 15.08 3.99
C GLY A 8 1.93 14.78 4.36
N GLY A 9 1.60 15.11 5.62
CA GLY A 9 0.29 14.81 6.21
C GLY A 9 0.17 13.40 6.81
N ASN A 10 -1.05 13.06 7.22
CA ASN A 10 -1.40 11.75 7.76
C ASN A 10 -2.47 11.07 6.89
N PRO A 11 -2.42 9.75 6.73
CA PRO A 11 -3.51 9.00 6.11
C PRO A 11 -4.80 9.19 6.89
N SER A 12 -5.94 9.20 6.19
CA SER A 12 -7.25 9.22 6.85
C SER A 12 -7.51 7.91 7.59
N SER A 13 -8.47 7.92 8.52
CA SER A 13 -8.97 6.71 9.18
C SER A 13 -9.35 5.63 8.18
N ASP A 14 -10.07 5.99 7.11
CA ASP A 14 -10.53 5.07 6.09
C ASP A 14 -9.38 4.48 5.28
N CYS A 15 -8.35 5.29 5.00
CA CYS A 15 -7.13 4.82 4.36
C CYS A 15 -6.47 3.74 5.23
N CYS A 16 -6.28 4.01 6.53
CA CYS A 16 -5.70 3.03 7.43
C CYS A 16 -6.57 1.80 7.65
N ASN A 17 -7.89 1.93 7.63
CA ASN A 17 -8.82 0.80 7.68
C ASN A 17 -8.67 -0.09 6.44
N GLY A 18 -8.50 0.50 5.25
CA GLY A 18 -8.18 -0.23 4.03
C GLY A 18 -6.87 -1.01 4.14
N VAL A 19 -5.81 -0.38 4.68
CA VAL A 19 -4.50 -1.04 4.89
C VAL A 19 -4.60 -2.19 5.91
N ARG A 20 -5.32 -1.99 7.02
CA ARG A 20 -5.61 -3.06 8.00
C ARG A 20 -6.37 -4.22 7.37
N LYS A 21 -7.38 -3.92 6.55
CA LYS A 21 -8.16 -4.95 5.85
C LYS A 21 -7.27 -5.73 4.89
N LEU A 22 -6.39 -5.06 4.15
CA LEU A 22 -5.43 -5.73 3.26
C LEU A 22 -4.54 -6.72 4.02
N GLN A 23 -4.07 -6.35 5.21
CA GLN A 23 -3.31 -7.26 6.09
C GLN A 23 -4.12 -8.53 6.42
N SER A 24 -5.40 -8.39 6.78
CA SER A 24 -6.27 -9.54 7.08
C SER A 24 -6.59 -10.42 5.87
N LEU A 25 -6.52 -9.86 4.66
CA LEU A 25 -6.78 -10.56 3.40
C LEU A 25 -5.53 -11.22 2.79
N THR A 26 -4.38 -11.10 3.45
CA THR A 26 -3.10 -11.62 2.94
C THR A 26 -2.37 -12.57 3.92
N PRO A 27 -3.05 -13.56 4.52
CA PRO A 27 -2.41 -14.47 5.48
C PRO A 27 -1.32 -15.34 4.85
N SER A 28 -1.48 -15.79 3.60
CA SER A 28 -0.53 -16.64 2.89
C SER A 28 0.33 -15.90 1.87
N THR A 29 1.44 -16.52 1.44
CA THR A 29 2.29 -15.99 0.36
C THR A 29 1.53 -15.82 -0.95
N GLY A 30 0.65 -16.75 -1.31
CA GLY A 30 -0.15 -16.65 -2.54
C GLY A 30 -1.04 -15.41 -2.56
N GLU A 31 -1.71 -15.12 -1.44
CA GLU A 31 -2.57 -13.92 -1.32
C GLU A 31 -1.75 -12.64 -1.28
N ARG A 32 -0.58 -12.64 -0.62
CA ARG A 32 0.35 -11.49 -0.64
C ARG A 32 0.79 -11.15 -2.06
N ARG A 33 1.10 -12.16 -2.88
CA ARG A 33 1.47 -11.97 -4.29
C ARG A 33 0.30 -11.43 -5.11
N ALA A 34 -0.90 -11.98 -4.94
CA ALA A 34 -2.10 -11.50 -5.62
C ALA A 34 -2.42 -10.04 -5.25
N ALA A 35 -2.36 -9.71 -3.96
CA ALA A 35 -2.51 -8.34 -3.47
C ALA A 35 -1.44 -7.41 -4.05
N CYS A 36 -0.17 -7.81 -4.04
CA CYS A 36 0.92 -7.05 -4.63
C CYS A 36 0.66 -6.73 -6.11
N GLN A 37 0.28 -7.73 -6.91
CA GLN A 37 -0.01 -7.54 -8.33
C GLN A 37 -1.19 -6.58 -8.55
N CYS A 38 -2.25 -6.69 -7.75
CA CYS A 38 -3.38 -5.77 -7.78
C CYS A 38 -2.92 -4.34 -7.46
N MET A 39 -2.15 -4.15 -6.38
CA MET A 39 -1.63 -2.84 -6.00
C MET A 39 -0.72 -2.24 -7.06
N LYS A 40 0.12 -3.05 -7.71
CA LYS A 40 0.99 -2.62 -8.81
C LYS A 40 0.19 -2.07 -9.99
N GLN A 41 -0.86 -2.78 -10.40
CA GLN A 41 -1.73 -2.35 -11.49
C GLN A 41 -2.47 -1.05 -11.15
N GLU A 42 -3.04 -0.94 -9.95
CA GLU A 42 -3.75 0.26 -9.52
C GLU A 42 -2.80 1.45 -9.32
N ALA A 43 -1.61 1.21 -8.76
CA ALA A 43 -0.58 2.24 -8.60
C ALA A 43 -0.12 2.79 -9.95
N GLY A 44 -0.02 1.94 -10.98
CA GLY A 44 0.30 2.37 -12.34
C GLY A 44 -0.74 3.30 -12.98
N LYS A 45 -1.99 3.32 -12.48
CA LYS A 45 -3.04 4.24 -12.96
C LYS A 45 -2.98 5.61 -12.30
N VAL A 46 -2.37 5.72 -11.12
CA VAL A 46 -2.30 6.97 -10.36
C VAL A 46 -1.01 7.70 -10.71
N HIS A 47 -1.17 8.88 -11.32
CA HIS A 47 -0.03 9.75 -11.60
C HIS A 47 0.47 10.38 -10.29
N ASN A 48 1.80 10.56 -10.18
CA ASN A 48 2.46 11.25 -9.07
C ASN A 48 2.34 10.58 -7.68
N ILE A 49 2.28 9.25 -7.62
CA ILE A 49 2.48 8.56 -6.33
C ILE A 49 3.84 8.95 -5.77
N LYS A 50 3.85 9.44 -4.52
CA LYS A 50 5.05 9.77 -3.77
C LYS A 50 5.59 8.50 -3.09
N PRO A 51 6.78 7.98 -3.49
CA PRO A 51 7.31 6.73 -2.95
C PRO A 51 7.53 6.76 -1.44
N GLY A 52 7.89 7.93 -0.90
CA GLY A 52 8.05 8.15 0.54
C GLY A 52 6.74 8.02 1.30
N SER A 53 5.66 8.66 0.83
CA SER A 53 4.33 8.54 1.44
C SER A 53 3.84 7.09 1.38
N ALA A 54 4.00 6.41 0.24
CA ALA A 54 3.58 5.03 0.06
C ALA A 54 4.34 4.06 0.99
N SER A 55 5.65 4.25 1.15
CA SER A 55 6.50 3.45 2.04
C SER A 55 6.22 3.70 3.53
N ASN A 56 5.85 4.94 3.89
CA ASN A 56 5.56 5.31 5.28
C ASN A 56 4.12 4.99 5.72
N LEU A 57 3.24 4.64 4.77
CA LEU A 57 1.83 4.40 5.03
C LEU A 57 1.59 3.31 6.11
N PRO A 58 2.22 2.11 6.05
CA PRO A 58 1.99 1.08 7.06
C PRO A 58 2.37 1.57 8.47
N GLY A 59 3.53 2.22 8.59
CA GLY A 59 4.01 2.79 9.84
C GLY A 59 3.08 3.86 10.41
N LYS A 60 2.59 4.78 9.57
CA LYS A 60 1.61 5.80 9.99
C LYS A 60 0.24 5.22 10.38
N CYS A 61 -0.12 4.08 9.83
CA CYS A 61 -1.35 3.38 10.17
C CYS A 61 -1.20 2.40 11.34
N GLY A 62 -0.01 2.26 11.92
CA GLY A 62 0.28 1.36 13.03
C GLY A 62 0.14 -0.12 12.66
N VAL A 63 0.42 -0.47 11.39
CA VAL A 63 0.26 -1.83 10.86
C VAL A 63 1.55 -2.32 10.22
N GLN A 64 1.80 -3.62 10.38
CA GLN A 64 2.81 -4.31 9.59
C GLN A 64 2.11 -4.99 8.42
N VAL A 65 2.36 -4.50 7.21
CA VAL A 65 1.88 -5.12 5.99
C VAL A 65 3.05 -5.82 5.31
N PRO A 66 2.98 -7.13 5.07
CA PRO A 66 4.05 -7.89 4.40
C PRO A 66 4.04 -7.70 2.87
N VAL A 67 3.26 -6.75 2.36
CA VAL A 67 3.10 -6.44 0.94
C VAL A 67 3.62 -5.03 0.70
N PRO A 68 4.55 -4.81 -0.24
CA PRO A 68 5.06 -3.47 -0.52
C PRO A 68 4.01 -2.62 -1.23
N ILE A 69 3.78 -1.42 -0.72
CA ILE A 69 2.81 -0.45 -1.27
C ILE A 69 3.58 0.54 -2.15
N ARG A 70 4.01 0.12 -3.35
CA ARG A 70 4.71 0.98 -4.32
C ARG A 70 4.58 0.43 -5.75
N GLY A 71 4.61 1.32 -6.75
CA GLY A 71 4.34 0.96 -8.15
C GLY A 71 5.45 0.16 -8.84
N ASP A 72 6.66 0.19 -8.29
CA ASP A 72 7.88 -0.44 -8.81
C ASP A 72 8.27 -1.72 -8.06
N VAL A 73 7.33 -2.33 -7.34
CA VAL A 73 7.58 -3.56 -6.59
C VAL A 73 7.68 -4.79 -7.49
N ASP A 74 8.62 -5.69 -7.17
CA ASP A 74 8.60 -7.08 -7.62
C ASP A 74 7.70 -7.91 -6.69
N CYS A 75 6.63 -8.46 -7.25
CA CYS A 75 5.63 -9.23 -6.52
C CYS A 75 5.94 -10.73 -6.45
N ASN A 76 7.10 -11.18 -6.93
CA ASN A 76 7.46 -12.60 -6.99
C ASN A 76 8.29 -13.08 -5.79
N SER A 77 8.92 -12.16 -5.04
CA SER A 77 9.68 -12.45 -3.82
C SER A 77 8.79 -12.86 -2.66
#